data_AF-A0A937N660-F1
#
_entry.id   AF-A0A937N660-F1
#
_cell.length_a   1.000
_cell.length_b   1.000
_cell.length_c   1.000
_cell.angle_alpha   90.00
_cell.angle_beta   90.00
_cell.angle_gamma   90.00
#
_symmetry.space_group_name_H-M   'P 1'
#
loop_
_entity.id
_entity.type
_entity.pdbx_description
1 polymer ?
#
loop_
_entity_poly.entity_id
_entity_poly.type
_entity_poly.pdbx_seq_one_letter_code
_entity_poly.pdbx_strand_id
1 'polypeptide(L)'
;MMSERITRRVFAKAGAMATIGLTTLETAGAMASQQPDAAPQPSAKANTLEVRPYQLMCVVCRIGQRQTEELGDARLTEILAAVREDPKIPARLRLNTESVYRYQNPGPQEDSPEGEMFNAKRDLDIIQKLGLVPGDARPAIDMFERLLLNVPATKGVCGYETVTADTWQGCPHAGSGNYEKGHALGIKAIIPPRDEQEKADFKKNTVAAIYQAETLQIRPHHLMCMSCFFGARMDNLGPIKEDNLFEAIDAIHKNPDIPVTLVRGTCMICPPCSHYEAETKFCLGGRSMALRDQKKDLDVLQKLGLKYGDTLPARKLYELLYERVPSTRDVCGYGDGEKRAPEWSICGDPEGKETYRKARAANLGIKS
;
A
#
# COMPACT_ATOMS: atom_id res chain seq x y z
N MET A 1 21.14 27.54 45.28
CA MET A 1 21.61 26.71 44.15
C MET A 1 20.71 27.02 42.97
N MET A 2 21.18 27.89 42.08
CA MET A 2 20.44 28.33 40.90
C MET A 2 20.58 27.29 39.79
N SER A 3 19.45 26.91 39.20
CA SER A 3 19.35 25.98 38.08
C SER A 3 19.59 26.75 36.78
N GLU A 4 20.73 26.50 36.13
CA GLU A 4 20.99 27.02 34.78
C GLU A 4 20.22 26.19 33.74
N ARG A 5 19.26 26.85 33.09
CA ARG A 5 18.54 26.31 31.93
C ARG A 5 19.40 26.46 30.67
N ILE A 6 19.85 25.35 30.12
CA ILE A 6 20.45 25.29 28.79
C ILE A 6 19.36 25.58 27.75
N THR A 7 19.53 26.63 26.96
CA THR A 7 18.61 27.01 25.88
C THR A 7 19.07 26.44 24.53
N ARG A 8 18.09 26.16 23.65
CA ARG A 8 18.20 25.49 22.33
C ARG A 8 19.20 26.10 21.32
N ARG A 9 19.91 27.20 21.64
CA ARG A 9 20.88 27.84 20.73
C ARG A 9 22.32 27.30 20.82
N VAL A 10 22.62 26.44 21.79
CA VAL A 10 23.98 25.88 21.96
C VAL A 10 24.20 24.58 21.14
N PHE A 11 23.13 23.96 20.63
CA PHE A 11 23.22 22.69 19.89
C PHE A 11 23.63 22.82 18.40
N ALA A 12 23.69 24.04 17.85
CA ALA A 12 23.85 24.25 16.41
C ALA A 12 25.29 24.62 15.96
N LYS A 13 26.31 24.46 16.82
CA LYS A 13 27.70 24.86 16.51
C LYS A 13 28.78 23.78 16.70
N ALA A 14 28.41 22.53 16.87
CA ALA A 14 29.36 21.42 16.96
C ALA A 14 29.06 20.39 15.85
N GLY A 15 29.67 20.57 14.69
CA GLY A 15 29.49 19.65 13.57
C GLY A 15 30.13 20.12 12.26
N ALA A 16 31.33 20.69 12.33
CA ALA A 16 32.14 20.95 11.16
C ALA A 16 33.58 20.51 11.46
N MET A 17 34.18 19.83 10.48
CA MET A 17 35.57 19.36 10.37
C MET A 17 35.83 17.91 10.82
N ALA A 18 35.93 17.02 9.83
CA ALA A 18 37.11 16.18 9.61
C ALA A 18 36.98 15.44 8.26
N THR A 19 37.57 16.01 7.22
CA THR A 19 37.92 15.33 5.96
C THR A 19 39.28 14.64 6.14
N ILE A 20 39.34 13.32 6.00
CA ILE A 20 40.57 12.59 5.70
C ILE A 20 40.27 11.64 4.53
N GLY A 21 41.09 11.77 3.49
CA GLY A 21 40.99 11.04 2.24
C GLY A 21 41.34 9.56 2.36
N LEU A 22 40.71 8.78 1.50
CA LEU A 22 41.16 7.45 1.12
C LEU A 22 41.16 7.36 -0.39
N THR A 23 42.35 7.16 -0.93
CA THR A 23 42.62 6.73 -2.30
C THR A 23 42.16 5.28 -2.48
N THR A 24 41.35 5.01 -3.49
CA THR A 24 41.09 3.64 -3.96
C THR A 24 41.50 3.52 -5.42
N LEU A 25 42.36 2.52 -5.66
CA LEU A 25 42.80 2.04 -6.95
C LEU A 25 41.63 1.66 -7.87
N GLU A 26 41.82 1.94 -9.15
CA GLU A 26 41.04 1.45 -10.27
C GLU A 26 41.24 -0.06 -10.45
N THR A 27 40.15 -0.80 -10.52
CA THR A 27 40.09 -2.08 -11.24
C THR A 27 38.90 -2.05 -12.19
N ALA A 28 39.22 -2.03 -13.48
CA ALA A 28 38.29 -2.15 -14.57
C ALA A 28 37.79 -3.59 -14.69
N GLY A 29 36.47 -3.76 -14.72
CA GLY A 29 35.77 -5.00 -15.03
C GLY A 29 34.34 -4.67 -15.43
N ALA A 30 34.10 -4.61 -16.74
CA ALA A 30 32.82 -4.25 -17.32
C ALA A 30 31.77 -5.35 -17.09
N MET A 31 30.88 -5.13 -16.13
CA MET A 31 29.56 -5.74 -16.08
C MET A 31 28.54 -4.61 -16.00
N ALA A 32 27.43 -4.74 -16.72
CA ALA A 32 26.39 -3.73 -16.78
C ALA A 32 25.78 -3.51 -15.39
N SER A 33 26.32 -2.54 -14.65
CA SER A 33 25.73 -2.05 -13.42
C SER A 33 24.39 -1.42 -13.79
N GLN A 34 23.29 -2.01 -13.34
CA GLN A 34 22.08 -1.23 -13.15
C GLN A 34 22.47 -0.06 -12.24
N GLN A 35 22.45 1.16 -12.78
CA GLN A 35 22.73 2.36 -12.01
C GLN A 35 21.85 2.34 -10.76
N PRO A 36 22.35 2.78 -9.59
CA PRO A 36 21.49 3.05 -8.46
C PRO A 36 20.44 4.05 -8.94
N ASP A 37 19.18 3.61 -8.98
CA ASP A 37 18.05 4.40 -9.48
C ASP A 37 18.16 5.82 -8.95
N ALA A 38 18.26 6.77 -9.87
CA ALA A 38 18.31 8.19 -9.57
C ALA A 38 17.19 8.53 -8.58
N ALA A 39 17.49 9.43 -7.63
CA ALA A 39 16.50 9.92 -6.70
C ALA A 39 15.22 10.30 -7.48
N PRO A 40 14.02 9.87 -7.02
CA PRO A 40 12.78 10.13 -7.74
C PRO A 40 12.70 11.64 -8.00
N GLN A 41 12.64 12.01 -9.28
CA GLN A 41 12.48 13.41 -9.64
C GLN A 41 11.19 13.92 -9.00
N PRO A 42 11.17 15.15 -8.44
CA PRO A 42 9.95 15.72 -7.91
C PRO A 42 8.89 15.68 -9.00
N SER A 43 7.78 14.98 -8.74
CA SER A 43 6.73 14.87 -9.73
C SER A 43 6.26 16.28 -10.11
N ALA A 44 5.95 16.50 -11.38
CA ALA A 44 5.05 17.58 -11.78
C ALA A 44 3.85 17.60 -10.81
N LYS A 45 3.29 18.79 -10.51
CA LYS A 45 2.12 18.93 -9.62
C LYS A 45 1.14 17.79 -9.91
N ALA A 46 1.03 16.83 -9.00
CA ALA A 46 0.22 15.66 -9.26
C ALA A 46 -1.22 16.12 -9.45
N ASN A 47 -1.81 15.78 -10.59
CA ASN A 47 -3.23 16.00 -10.83
C ASN A 47 -3.99 15.28 -9.69
N THR A 48 -4.75 16.06 -8.91
CA THR A 48 -5.58 15.53 -7.83
C THR A 48 -7.00 15.40 -8.36
N LEU A 49 -7.60 14.23 -8.19
CA LEU A 49 -9.00 14.01 -8.48
C LEU A 49 -9.83 14.51 -7.30
N GLU A 50 -10.49 15.65 -7.45
CA GLU A 50 -11.41 16.18 -6.44
C GLU A 50 -12.74 15.44 -6.52
N VAL A 51 -13.22 14.86 -5.43
CA VAL A 51 -14.42 13.99 -5.43
C VAL A 51 -15.34 14.36 -4.26
N ARG A 52 -16.64 14.48 -4.51
CA ARG A 52 -17.65 14.53 -3.45
C ARG A 52 -17.83 13.13 -2.86
N PRO A 53 -17.89 12.93 -1.53
CA PRO A 53 -18.05 11.61 -0.93
C PRO A 53 -19.21 10.78 -1.53
N TYR A 54 -20.36 11.39 -1.80
CA TYR A 54 -21.48 10.67 -2.42
C TYR A 54 -21.20 10.16 -3.84
N GLN A 55 -20.32 10.83 -4.61
CA GLN A 55 -19.97 10.41 -5.97
C GLN A 55 -19.27 9.05 -5.96
N LEU A 56 -18.48 8.74 -4.93
CA LEU A 56 -17.88 7.41 -4.74
C LEU A 56 -18.96 6.33 -4.64
N MET A 57 -20.01 6.56 -3.84
CA MET A 57 -21.13 5.63 -3.74
C MET A 57 -21.93 5.54 -5.05
N CYS A 58 -22.12 6.67 -5.73
CA CYS A 58 -22.85 6.70 -7.00
C CYS A 58 -22.12 5.91 -8.09
N VAL A 59 -20.79 5.97 -8.17
CA VAL A 59 -20.00 5.11 -9.08
C VAL A 59 -20.31 3.63 -8.84
N VAL A 60 -20.26 3.17 -7.58
CA VAL A 60 -20.59 1.79 -7.22
C VAL A 60 -22.05 1.44 -7.57
N CYS A 61 -22.98 2.35 -7.29
CA CYS A 61 -24.40 2.18 -7.60
C CYS A 61 -24.65 2.01 -9.11
N ARG A 62 -24.01 2.81 -9.95
CA ARG A 62 -24.13 2.76 -11.42
C ARG A 62 -23.52 1.48 -11.99
N ILE A 63 -22.38 1.04 -11.46
CA ILE A 63 -21.81 -0.28 -11.78
C ILE A 63 -22.82 -1.40 -11.48
N GLY A 64 -23.53 -1.33 -10.36
CA GLY A 64 -24.59 -2.29 -10.03
C GLY A 64 -25.81 -2.27 -10.96
N GLN A 65 -26.00 -1.18 -11.72
CA GLN A 65 -26.97 -1.07 -12.82
C GLN A 65 -26.44 -1.65 -14.14
N ARG A 66 -25.25 -2.28 -14.14
CA ARG A 66 -24.53 -2.77 -15.32
C ARG A 66 -24.04 -1.65 -16.26
N GLN A 67 -23.85 -0.45 -15.73
CA GLN A 67 -23.17 0.64 -16.43
C GLN A 67 -21.71 0.63 -16.03
N THR A 68 -20.83 0.22 -16.94
CA THR A 68 -19.41 -0.02 -16.61
C THR A 68 -18.44 0.97 -17.22
N GLU A 69 -18.83 1.72 -18.25
CA GLU A 69 -18.00 2.78 -18.87
C GLU A 69 -18.75 4.14 -18.79
N GLU A 70 -19.95 4.16 -19.36
CA GLU A 70 -20.83 5.33 -19.35
C GLU A 70 -21.88 5.21 -18.23
N LEU A 71 -21.67 5.94 -17.13
CA LEU A 71 -22.48 5.86 -15.91
C LEU A 71 -23.76 6.70 -15.96
N GLY A 72 -24.10 7.25 -17.12
CA GLY A 72 -25.25 8.14 -17.32
C GLY A 72 -25.11 9.50 -16.61
N ASP A 73 -23.92 9.81 -16.10
CA ASP A 73 -23.53 11.09 -15.49
C ASP A 73 -22.08 11.36 -15.89
N ALA A 74 -21.84 12.50 -16.55
CA ALA A 74 -20.54 12.83 -17.11
C ALA A 74 -19.45 12.91 -16.04
N ARG A 75 -19.78 13.41 -14.84
CA ARG A 75 -18.83 13.55 -13.75
C ARG A 75 -18.47 12.19 -13.15
N LEU A 76 -19.46 11.33 -12.94
CA LEU A 76 -19.20 9.97 -12.45
C LEU A 76 -18.39 9.15 -13.45
N THR A 77 -18.65 9.29 -14.74
CA THR A 77 -17.86 8.65 -15.82
C THR A 77 -16.42 9.17 -15.82
N GLU A 78 -16.22 10.47 -15.70
CA GLU A 78 -14.88 11.06 -15.60
C GLU A 78 -14.10 10.51 -14.39
N ILE A 79 -14.75 10.42 -13.22
CA ILE A 79 -14.15 9.84 -12.01
C ILE A 79 -13.77 8.38 -12.25
N LEU A 80 -14.66 7.56 -12.80
CA LEU A 80 -14.37 6.15 -13.04
C LEU A 80 -13.24 5.96 -14.05
N ALA A 81 -13.24 6.75 -15.14
CA ALA A 81 -12.19 6.72 -16.15
C ALA A 81 -10.82 7.08 -15.55
N ALA A 82 -10.73 8.18 -14.79
CA ALA A 82 -9.48 8.60 -14.14
C ALA A 82 -8.94 7.55 -13.16
N VAL A 83 -9.82 6.88 -12.41
CA VAL A 83 -9.46 5.84 -11.44
C VAL A 83 -8.98 4.57 -12.13
N ARG A 84 -9.51 4.25 -13.30
CA ARG A 84 -9.08 3.09 -14.09
C ARG A 84 -7.79 3.34 -14.84
N GLU A 85 -7.61 4.54 -15.36
CA GLU A 85 -6.37 4.96 -16.00
C GLU A 85 -5.21 4.98 -15.01
N ASP A 86 -5.43 5.59 -13.83
CA ASP A 86 -4.42 5.68 -12.78
C ASP A 86 -5.00 5.38 -11.38
N PRO A 87 -5.00 4.11 -10.94
CA PRO A 87 -5.53 3.73 -9.61
C PRO A 87 -4.85 4.41 -8.42
N LYS A 88 -3.63 4.96 -8.62
CA LYS A 88 -2.87 5.69 -7.59
C LYS A 88 -3.09 7.20 -7.64
N ILE A 89 -3.93 7.72 -8.55
CA ILE A 89 -4.27 9.14 -8.60
C ILE A 89 -4.77 9.58 -7.22
N PRO A 90 -4.26 10.69 -6.65
CA PRO A 90 -4.76 11.20 -5.39
C PRO A 90 -6.22 11.62 -5.52
N ALA A 91 -7.13 10.90 -4.88
CA ALA A 91 -8.53 11.27 -4.73
C ALA A 91 -8.70 12.08 -3.45
N ARG A 92 -9.04 13.37 -3.58
CA ARG A 92 -9.29 14.29 -2.47
C ARG A 92 -10.78 14.46 -2.24
N LEU A 93 -11.23 14.26 -1.02
CA LEU A 93 -12.64 14.43 -0.66
C LEU A 93 -12.95 15.91 -0.44
N ARG A 94 -13.89 16.44 -1.22
CA ARG A 94 -14.43 17.80 -1.06
C ARG A 94 -15.90 17.73 -0.70
N LEU A 95 -16.35 18.58 0.22
CA LEU A 95 -17.77 18.65 0.58
C LEU A 95 -18.08 19.99 1.24
N ASN A 96 -19.34 20.42 1.11
CA ASN A 96 -19.80 21.64 1.75
C ASN A 96 -19.96 21.41 3.25
N THR A 97 -19.32 22.25 4.07
CA THR A 97 -19.48 22.26 5.53
C THR A 97 -19.56 23.69 6.05
N GLU A 98 -20.23 23.90 7.18
CA GLU A 98 -20.31 25.21 7.86
C GLU A 98 -19.22 25.40 8.94
N SER A 99 -18.50 24.33 9.25
CA SER A 99 -17.47 24.30 10.30
C SER A 99 -16.17 25.01 9.88
N VAL A 100 -15.15 24.90 10.74
CA VAL A 100 -13.78 25.34 10.41
C VAL A 100 -13.19 24.65 9.17
N TYR A 101 -13.79 23.56 8.69
CA TYR A 101 -13.42 22.89 7.43
C TYR A 101 -14.00 23.55 6.16
N ARG A 102 -14.72 24.68 6.28
CA ARG A 102 -15.35 25.36 5.13
C ARG A 102 -14.37 25.89 4.07
N TYR A 103 -13.07 26.03 4.40
CA TYR A 103 -12.04 26.50 3.47
C TYR A 103 -11.88 25.59 2.24
N GLN A 104 -12.37 24.35 2.31
CA GLN A 104 -12.35 23.41 1.20
C GLN A 104 -13.71 23.25 0.49
N ASN A 105 -14.75 24.01 0.85
CA ASN A 105 -16.08 23.84 0.24
C ASN A 105 -16.00 23.95 -1.30
N PRO A 106 -16.50 22.95 -2.05
CA PRO A 106 -16.53 23.00 -3.51
C PRO A 106 -17.65 23.89 -4.05
N GLY A 107 -18.63 24.27 -3.21
CA GLY A 107 -19.84 24.97 -3.64
C GLY A 107 -20.94 23.99 -4.08
N PRO A 108 -22.13 24.50 -4.44
CA PRO A 108 -23.32 23.68 -4.72
C PRO A 108 -23.38 23.13 -6.16
N GLN A 109 -22.38 23.41 -7.01
CA GLN A 109 -22.42 23.09 -8.44
C GLN A 109 -22.56 21.60 -8.73
N GLU A 110 -22.06 20.75 -7.83
CA GLU A 110 -22.17 19.29 -7.92
C GLU A 110 -23.25 18.74 -6.97
N ASP A 111 -24.09 19.56 -6.33
CA ASP A 111 -25.14 19.02 -5.46
C ASP A 111 -26.19 18.26 -6.28
N SER A 112 -26.66 17.14 -5.74
CA SER A 112 -27.74 16.36 -6.36
C SER A 112 -29.12 16.97 -6.06
N PRO A 113 -30.17 16.65 -6.85
CA PRO A 113 -31.50 17.30 -6.75
C PRO A 113 -32.23 17.17 -5.40
N GLU A 114 -31.79 16.27 -4.53
CA GLU A 114 -32.36 16.04 -3.20
C GLU A 114 -32.15 17.23 -2.23
N GLY A 115 -31.32 18.21 -2.59
CA GLY A 115 -31.17 19.48 -1.89
C GLY A 115 -29.93 19.61 -1.00
N GLU A 116 -29.57 20.85 -0.67
CA GLU A 116 -28.31 21.20 0.00
C GLU A 116 -28.10 20.47 1.35
N MET A 117 -29.10 20.52 2.24
CA MET A 117 -29.02 19.88 3.56
C MET A 117 -28.86 18.35 3.46
N PHE A 118 -29.53 17.72 2.50
CA PHE A 118 -29.38 16.29 2.26
C PHE A 118 -27.99 15.95 1.74
N ASN A 119 -27.49 16.71 0.76
CA ASN A 119 -26.13 16.53 0.21
C ASN A 119 -25.06 16.67 1.30
N ALA A 120 -25.14 17.73 2.11
CA ALA A 120 -24.21 17.96 3.21
C ALA A 120 -24.23 16.81 4.23
N LYS A 121 -25.43 16.36 4.66
CA LYS A 121 -25.57 15.24 5.60
C LYS A 121 -25.05 13.94 5.00
N ARG A 122 -25.39 13.62 3.76
CA ARG A 122 -24.96 12.40 3.07
C ARG A 122 -23.44 12.34 2.95
N ASP A 123 -22.80 13.45 2.56
CA ASP A 123 -21.35 13.52 2.48
C ASP A 123 -20.69 13.33 3.85
N LEU A 124 -21.25 13.96 4.90
CA LEU A 124 -20.79 13.80 6.28
C LEU A 124 -20.96 12.36 6.80
N ASP A 125 -22.10 11.72 6.53
CA ASP A 125 -22.35 10.31 6.89
C ASP A 125 -21.32 9.39 6.23
N ILE A 126 -20.94 9.66 4.98
CA ILE A 126 -19.94 8.88 4.25
C ILE A 126 -18.57 9.05 4.89
N ILE A 127 -18.05 10.29 5.00
CA ILE A 127 -16.69 10.48 5.53
C ILE A 127 -16.55 10.04 6.98
N GLN A 128 -17.63 10.14 7.78
CA GLN A 128 -17.67 9.61 9.14
C GLN A 128 -17.50 8.09 9.16
N LYS A 129 -18.20 7.36 8.28
CA LYS A 129 -18.02 5.90 8.11
C LYS A 129 -16.64 5.54 7.57
N LEU A 130 -16.05 6.38 6.71
CA LEU A 130 -14.70 6.18 6.21
C LEU A 130 -13.64 6.49 7.29
N GLY A 131 -13.98 7.18 8.38
CA GLY A 131 -13.01 7.68 9.35
C GLY A 131 -12.05 8.71 8.74
N LEU A 132 -12.60 9.62 7.93
CA LEU A 132 -11.88 10.68 7.22
C LEU A 132 -12.51 12.05 7.50
N VAL A 133 -11.77 13.12 7.21
CA VAL A 133 -12.23 14.51 7.32
C VAL A 133 -12.24 15.20 5.96
N PRO A 134 -12.96 16.34 5.80
CA PRO A 134 -12.95 17.09 4.55
C PRO A 134 -11.53 17.51 4.15
N GLY A 135 -11.18 17.31 2.87
CA GLY A 135 -9.86 17.60 2.33
C GLY A 135 -8.85 16.45 2.40
N ASP A 136 -9.18 15.33 3.08
CA ASP A 136 -8.33 14.14 3.06
C ASP A 136 -8.14 13.63 1.63
N ALA A 137 -6.91 13.26 1.30
CA ALA A 137 -6.54 12.73 -0.01
C ALA A 137 -5.78 11.40 0.14
N ARG A 138 -6.11 10.42 -0.71
CA ARG A 138 -5.52 9.07 -0.73
C ARG A 138 -5.42 8.58 -2.18
N PRO A 139 -4.59 7.57 -2.49
CA PRO A 139 -4.72 6.84 -3.76
C PRO A 139 -6.18 6.41 -3.98
N ALA A 140 -6.70 6.56 -5.19
CA ALA A 140 -8.09 6.22 -5.49
C ALA A 140 -8.45 4.78 -5.14
N ILE A 141 -7.54 3.83 -5.39
CA ILE A 141 -7.71 2.42 -4.97
C ILE A 141 -7.96 2.28 -3.47
N ASP A 142 -7.21 3.00 -2.63
CA ASP A 142 -7.37 2.99 -1.18
C ASP A 142 -8.71 3.62 -0.77
N MET A 143 -9.14 4.67 -1.46
CA MET A 143 -10.40 5.34 -1.20
C MET A 143 -11.60 4.41 -1.49
N PHE A 144 -11.61 3.75 -2.64
CA PHE A 144 -12.70 2.84 -3.00
C PHE A 144 -12.70 1.54 -2.18
N GLU A 145 -11.53 0.95 -1.88
CA GLU A 145 -11.49 -0.18 -0.96
C GLU A 145 -12.02 0.17 0.43
N ARG A 146 -11.69 1.36 0.93
CA ARG A 146 -12.20 1.85 2.22
C ARG A 146 -13.71 2.08 2.17
N LEU A 147 -14.25 2.62 1.07
CA LEU A 147 -15.69 2.74 0.85
C LEU A 147 -16.36 1.38 0.93
N LEU A 148 -15.90 0.42 0.11
CA LEU A 148 -16.46 -0.92 0.05
C LEU A 148 -16.35 -1.64 1.40
N LEU A 149 -15.31 -1.38 2.18
CA LEU A 149 -15.18 -1.96 3.52
C LEU A 149 -16.20 -1.39 4.53
N ASN A 150 -16.40 -0.07 4.53
CA ASN A 150 -17.10 0.61 5.63
C ASN A 150 -18.55 1.02 5.32
N VAL A 151 -18.94 1.00 4.04
CA VAL A 151 -20.28 1.37 3.59
C VAL A 151 -20.90 0.21 2.80
N PRO A 152 -21.44 -0.82 3.47
CA PRO A 152 -21.95 -2.02 2.79
C PRO A 152 -23.31 -1.84 2.12
N ALA A 153 -24.07 -0.79 2.46
CA ALA A 153 -25.41 -0.55 1.95
C ALA A 153 -25.74 0.94 1.88
N THR A 154 -26.80 1.30 1.15
CA THR A 154 -27.32 2.68 1.07
C THR A 154 -28.06 3.12 2.34
N LYS A 155 -28.53 2.16 3.15
CA LYS A 155 -29.34 2.40 4.36
C LYS A 155 -28.58 3.30 5.34
N GLY A 156 -29.22 4.38 5.77
CA GLY A 156 -28.67 5.37 6.69
C GLY A 156 -27.69 6.36 6.05
N VAL A 157 -27.54 6.33 4.72
CA VAL A 157 -26.69 7.27 3.96
C VAL A 157 -27.48 7.91 2.82
N CYS A 158 -27.87 7.12 1.82
CA CYS A 158 -28.63 7.59 0.67
C CYS A 158 -30.15 7.44 0.89
N GLY A 159 -30.58 6.55 1.78
CA GLY A 159 -31.99 6.39 2.15
C GLY A 159 -32.13 6.14 3.65
N TYR A 160 -33.11 6.79 4.26
CA TYR A 160 -33.38 6.70 5.70
C TYR A 160 -34.58 5.81 5.99
N GLU A 161 -34.58 5.14 7.15
CA GLU A 161 -35.67 4.23 7.54
C GLU A 161 -36.98 4.97 7.79
N THR A 162 -36.90 6.23 8.23
CA THR A 162 -38.05 7.09 8.43
C THR A 162 -37.79 8.43 7.75
N VAL A 163 -38.70 8.82 6.86
CA VAL A 163 -38.69 10.16 6.26
C VAL A 163 -39.35 11.12 7.24
N THR A 164 -38.56 12.05 7.78
CA THR A 164 -39.03 13.00 8.81
C THR A 164 -39.45 14.36 8.24
N ALA A 165 -39.05 14.67 7.01
CA ALA A 165 -39.46 15.85 6.24
C ALA A 165 -39.14 15.65 4.75
N ASP A 166 -39.66 16.53 3.88
CA ASP A 166 -39.39 16.48 2.43
C ASP A 166 -37.90 16.55 2.09
N THR A 167 -37.13 17.35 2.83
CA THR A 167 -35.66 17.43 2.70
C THR A 167 -34.95 16.10 2.99
N TRP A 168 -35.60 15.16 3.69
CA TRP A 168 -35.02 13.89 4.12
C TRP A 168 -35.61 12.67 3.40
N GLN A 169 -36.29 12.87 2.26
CA GLN A 169 -36.80 11.77 1.43
C GLN A 169 -35.69 10.82 0.98
N GLY A 170 -34.49 11.36 0.73
CA GLY A 170 -33.34 10.61 0.28
C GLY A 170 -33.29 10.42 -1.22
N CYS A 171 -32.28 9.68 -1.67
CA CYS A 171 -32.06 9.41 -3.08
C CYS A 171 -33.13 8.43 -3.60
N PRO A 172 -33.76 8.69 -4.76
CA PRO A 172 -34.78 7.81 -5.33
C PRO A 172 -34.25 6.40 -5.65
N HIS A 173 -32.93 6.24 -5.79
CA HIS A 173 -32.30 4.95 -6.04
C HIS A 173 -31.87 4.21 -4.77
N ALA A 174 -32.04 4.77 -3.56
CA ALA A 174 -31.55 4.17 -2.33
C ALA A 174 -32.14 2.76 -2.09
N GLY A 175 -33.42 2.55 -2.39
CA GLY A 175 -34.11 1.26 -2.26
C GLY A 175 -33.99 0.32 -3.45
N SER A 176 -33.23 0.69 -4.49
CA SER A 176 -33.16 -0.09 -5.75
C SER A 176 -32.32 -1.38 -5.68
N GLY A 177 -31.50 -1.52 -4.63
CA GLY A 177 -30.52 -2.60 -4.50
C GLY A 177 -29.32 -2.50 -5.46
N ASN A 178 -29.21 -1.41 -6.22
CA ASN A 178 -28.13 -1.25 -7.20
C ASN A 178 -26.77 -1.07 -6.54
N TYR A 179 -26.69 -0.25 -5.49
CA TYR A 179 -25.45 -0.09 -4.74
C TYR A 179 -24.94 -1.41 -4.16
N GLU A 180 -25.82 -2.20 -3.55
CA GLU A 180 -25.49 -3.50 -2.95
C GLU A 180 -25.02 -4.50 -4.02
N LYS A 181 -25.65 -4.50 -5.21
CA LYS A 181 -25.17 -5.29 -6.35
C LYS A 181 -23.78 -4.86 -6.80
N GLY A 182 -23.53 -3.56 -6.93
CA GLY A 182 -22.23 -3.02 -7.30
C GLY A 182 -21.16 -3.31 -6.25
N HIS A 183 -21.51 -3.14 -4.97
CA HIS A 183 -20.68 -3.45 -3.82
C HIS A 183 -20.25 -4.91 -3.81
N ALA A 184 -21.18 -5.83 -4.06
CA ALA A 184 -20.91 -7.27 -4.13
C ALA A 184 -19.94 -7.67 -5.26
N LEU A 185 -19.79 -6.85 -6.31
CA LEU A 185 -18.79 -7.08 -7.36
C LEU A 185 -17.37 -6.74 -6.88
N GLY A 186 -17.24 -5.92 -5.84
CA GLY A 186 -15.99 -5.56 -5.19
C GLY A 186 -15.12 -4.61 -6.02
N ILE A 187 -13.88 -4.41 -5.56
CA ILE A 187 -12.94 -3.44 -6.14
C ILE A 187 -12.64 -3.71 -7.62
N LYS A 188 -12.66 -5.00 -8.03
CA LYS A 188 -12.38 -5.43 -9.41
C LYS A 188 -13.34 -4.86 -10.47
N ALA A 189 -14.53 -4.42 -10.07
CA ALA A 189 -15.48 -3.79 -10.99
C ALA A 189 -15.18 -2.30 -11.23
N ILE A 190 -14.47 -1.68 -10.27
CA ILE A 190 -14.05 -0.28 -10.32
C ILE A 190 -12.69 -0.23 -11.00
N ILE A 191 -11.74 -1.01 -10.51
CA ILE A 191 -10.37 -1.13 -11.00
C ILE A 191 -10.18 -2.57 -11.49
N PRO A 192 -10.20 -2.82 -12.81
CA PRO A 192 -10.00 -4.15 -13.37
C PRO A 192 -8.72 -4.79 -12.84
N PRO A 193 -8.72 -6.11 -12.56
CA PRO A 193 -7.51 -6.81 -12.18
C PRO A 193 -6.52 -6.82 -13.34
N ARG A 194 -5.23 -6.99 -13.02
CA ARG A 194 -4.20 -7.26 -14.04
C ARG A 194 -4.55 -8.49 -14.85
N ASP A 195 -4.16 -8.48 -16.11
CA ASP A 195 -4.36 -9.59 -17.01
C ASP A 195 -3.61 -10.85 -16.51
N GLU A 196 -4.29 -11.99 -16.53
CA GLU A 196 -3.72 -13.23 -15.99
C GLU A 196 -2.61 -13.80 -16.88
N GLN A 197 -2.66 -13.58 -18.20
CA GLN A 197 -1.58 -13.98 -19.11
C GLN A 197 -0.34 -13.11 -18.90
N GLU A 198 -0.53 -11.80 -18.77
CA GLU A 198 0.54 -10.86 -18.41
C GLU A 198 1.22 -11.28 -17.10
N LYS A 199 0.44 -11.58 -16.05
CA LYS A 199 0.98 -12.08 -14.77
C LYS A 199 1.74 -13.39 -14.94
N ALA A 200 1.23 -14.33 -15.73
CA ALA A 200 1.89 -15.60 -16.01
C ALA A 200 3.22 -15.42 -16.77
N ASP A 201 3.27 -14.48 -17.71
CA ASP A 201 4.48 -14.15 -18.46
C ASP A 201 5.51 -13.48 -17.55
N PHE A 202 5.09 -12.54 -16.70
CA PHE A 202 5.94 -11.98 -15.64
C PHE A 202 6.47 -13.07 -14.72
N LYS A 203 5.61 -13.99 -14.25
CA LYS A 203 5.99 -15.13 -13.41
C LYS A 203 7.09 -15.93 -14.10
N LYS A 204 6.85 -16.41 -15.32
CA LYS A 204 7.82 -17.21 -16.09
C LYS A 204 9.17 -16.50 -16.23
N ASN A 205 9.16 -15.24 -16.66
CA ASN A 205 10.38 -14.49 -16.93
C ASN A 205 11.17 -14.19 -15.65
N THR A 206 10.47 -13.85 -14.57
CA THR A 206 11.13 -13.45 -13.30
C THR A 206 11.58 -14.66 -12.49
N VAL A 207 10.90 -15.80 -12.60
CA VAL A 207 11.42 -17.08 -12.10
C VAL A 207 12.74 -17.45 -12.78
N ALA A 208 12.80 -17.36 -14.11
CA ALA A 208 14.04 -17.63 -14.85
C ALA A 208 15.17 -16.67 -14.42
N ALA A 209 14.85 -15.38 -14.26
CA ALA A 209 15.80 -14.39 -13.79
C ALA A 209 16.32 -14.68 -12.37
N ILE A 210 15.46 -15.11 -11.44
CA ILE A 210 15.87 -15.49 -10.08
C ILE A 210 16.87 -16.65 -10.10
N TYR A 211 16.60 -17.71 -10.88
CA TYR A 211 17.48 -18.87 -10.93
C TYR A 211 18.81 -18.63 -11.66
N GLN A 212 18.87 -17.62 -12.52
CA GLN A 212 20.09 -17.22 -13.22
C GLN A 212 20.84 -16.08 -12.50
N ALA A 213 20.26 -15.52 -11.43
CA ALA A 213 20.82 -14.36 -10.76
C ALA A 213 22.11 -14.72 -10.00
N GLU A 214 23.17 -13.97 -10.23
CA GLU A 214 24.37 -13.98 -9.40
C GLU A 214 24.16 -13.25 -8.07
N THR A 215 23.14 -12.39 -7.99
CA THR A 215 22.76 -11.64 -6.80
C THR A 215 21.24 -11.45 -6.78
N LEU A 216 20.60 -11.84 -5.67
CA LEU A 216 19.19 -11.59 -5.46
C LEU A 216 18.96 -10.14 -5.04
N GLN A 217 17.92 -9.50 -5.56
CA GLN A 217 17.48 -8.17 -5.15
C GLN A 217 16.17 -8.31 -4.39
N ILE A 218 16.21 -8.10 -3.07
CA ILE A 218 15.08 -8.40 -2.19
C ILE A 218 14.77 -7.17 -1.32
N ARG A 219 13.48 -6.83 -1.18
CA ARG A 219 13.06 -5.80 -0.21
C ARG A 219 13.32 -6.30 1.22
N PRO A 220 13.78 -5.45 2.14
CA PRO A 220 14.04 -5.87 3.51
C PRO A 220 12.88 -6.61 4.18
N HIS A 221 11.64 -6.13 4.08
CA HIS A 221 10.50 -6.81 4.70
C HIS A 221 10.11 -8.13 4.00
N HIS A 222 10.47 -8.30 2.72
CA HIS A 222 10.22 -9.57 2.02
C HIS A 222 11.07 -10.72 2.56
N LEU A 223 12.21 -10.45 3.20
CA LEU A 223 12.94 -11.47 3.95
C LEU A 223 12.04 -12.11 5.02
N MET A 224 11.27 -11.28 5.73
CA MET A 224 10.29 -11.75 6.73
C MET A 224 9.08 -12.43 6.08
N CYS A 225 8.60 -11.93 4.93
CA CYS A 225 7.51 -12.58 4.19
C CYS A 225 7.91 -13.99 3.73
N MET A 226 9.14 -14.16 3.25
CA MET A 226 9.71 -15.46 2.89
C MET A 226 9.76 -16.40 4.11
N SER A 227 10.20 -15.91 5.27
CA SER A 227 10.13 -16.69 6.52
C SER A 227 8.70 -17.10 6.87
N CYS A 228 7.74 -16.19 6.81
CA CYS A 228 6.33 -16.51 7.09
C CYS A 228 5.76 -17.53 6.10
N PHE A 229 6.13 -17.41 4.81
CA PHE A 229 5.71 -18.31 3.74
C PHE A 229 6.29 -19.72 3.93
N PHE A 230 7.60 -19.81 4.19
CA PHE A 230 8.31 -21.06 4.46
C PHE A 230 7.72 -21.76 5.69
N GLY A 231 7.59 -21.06 6.82
CA GLY A 231 7.11 -21.66 8.05
C GLY A 231 5.63 -22.08 8.01
N ALA A 232 4.84 -21.51 7.10
CA ALA A 232 3.48 -21.96 6.82
C ALA A 232 3.42 -23.23 5.95
N ARG A 233 4.50 -23.58 5.26
CA ARG A 233 4.55 -24.60 4.21
C ARG A 233 5.76 -25.52 4.33
N MET A 234 6.31 -25.71 5.54
CA MET A 234 7.52 -26.52 5.72
C MET A 234 7.39 -27.93 5.14
N ASP A 235 6.21 -28.55 5.25
CA ASP A 235 5.95 -29.91 4.77
C ASP A 235 5.53 -29.97 3.29
N ASN A 236 5.24 -28.82 2.67
CA ASN A 236 4.76 -28.73 1.29
C ASN A 236 5.16 -27.39 0.65
N LEU A 237 6.45 -27.09 0.68
CA LEU A 237 7.00 -25.87 0.14
C LEU A 237 6.93 -25.94 -1.40
N GLY A 238 6.22 -25.01 -2.02
CA GLY A 238 6.04 -24.99 -3.47
C GLY A 238 5.63 -23.62 -4.00
N PRO A 239 5.71 -23.44 -5.33
CA PRO A 239 5.42 -22.17 -5.99
C PRO A 239 3.94 -21.79 -5.88
N ILE A 240 3.68 -20.49 -5.88
CA ILE A 240 2.34 -19.92 -6.02
C ILE A 240 2.30 -18.92 -7.18
N LYS A 241 1.09 -18.59 -7.65
CA LYS A 241 0.88 -17.67 -8.77
C LYS A 241 1.18 -16.21 -8.43
N GLU A 242 0.95 -15.81 -7.18
CA GLU A 242 0.82 -14.39 -6.81
C GLU A 242 2.16 -13.69 -6.51
N ASP A 243 3.25 -14.42 -6.32
CA ASP A 243 4.57 -13.87 -6.00
C ASP A 243 5.68 -14.87 -6.35
N ASN A 244 6.95 -14.45 -6.22
CA ASN A 244 8.12 -15.33 -6.30
C ASN A 244 8.77 -15.64 -4.93
N LEU A 245 7.99 -15.71 -3.85
CA LEU A 245 8.55 -16.03 -2.52
C LEU A 245 9.23 -17.40 -2.52
N PHE A 246 8.58 -18.41 -3.12
CA PHE A 246 9.11 -19.76 -3.23
C PHE A 246 10.43 -19.79 -3.98
N GLU A 247 10.50 -19.18 -5.17
CA GLU A 247 11.68 -19.27 -6.03
C GLU A 247 12.89 -18.56 -5.40
N ALA A 248 12.66 -17.45 -4.70
CA ALA A 248 13.73 -16.80 -3.93
C ALA A 248 14.23 -17.69 -2.78
N ILE A 249 13.33 -18.37 -2.06
CA ILE A 249 13.69 -19.33 -0.99
C ILE A 249 14.49 -20.50 -1.58
N ASP A 250 14.01 -21.09 -2.68
CA ASP A 250 14.65 -22.23 -3.34
C ASP A 250 16.03 -21.88 -3.91
N ALA A 251 16.20 -20.68 -4.48
CA ALA A 251 17.51 -20.18 -4.90
C ALA A 251 18.49 -20.10 -3.71
N ILE A 252 18.04 -19.62 -2.55
CA ILE A 252 18.84 -19.57 -1.32
C ILE A 252 19.12 -20.97 -0.76
N HIS A 253 18.18 -21.91 -0.86
CA HIS A 253 18.43 -23.30 -0.44
C HIS A 253 19.49 -23.98 -1.28
N LYS A 254 19.49 -23.73 -2.60
CA LYS A 254 20.47 -24.26 -3.55
C LYS A 254 21.84 -23.61 -3.40
N ASN A 255 21.88 -22.32 -3.08
CA ASN A 255 23.11 -21.59 -2.82
C ASN A 255 22.94 -20.69 -1.57
N PRO A 256 23.20 -21.22 -0.37
CA PRO A 256 23.10 -20.47 0.89
C PRO A 256 23.92 -19.19 0.95
N ASP A 257 25.00 -19.11 0.16
CA ASP A 257 25.89 -17.96 0.13
C ASP A 257 25.61 -17.02 -1.06
N ILE A 258 24.50 -17.23 -1.79
CA ILE A 258 24.07 -16.30 -2.84
C ILE A 258 23.96 -14.88 -2.26
N PRO A 259 24.62 -13.88 -2.87
CA PRO A 259 24.51 -12.50 -2.42
C PRO A 259 23.08 -12.00 -2.54
N VAL A 260 22.61 -11.30 -1.50
CA VAL A 260 21.31 -10.62 -1.46
C VAL A 260 21.54 -9.14 -1.24
N THR A 261 21.12 -8.32 -2.21
CA THR A 261 21.12 -6.86 -2.12
C THR A 261 19.75 -6.35 -1.67
N LEU A 262 19.75 -5.50 -0.64
CA LEU A 262 18.55 -4.90 -0.08
C LEU A 262 18.07 -3.71 -0.93
N VAL A 263 16.91 -3.81 -1.57
CA VAL A 263 16.42 -2.80 -2.51
C VAL A 263 15.17 -2.05 -2.03
N ARG A 264 14.98 -0.84 -2.55
CA ARG A 264 13.77 -0.01 -2.36
C ARG A 264 12.71 -0.37 -3.40
N GLY A 265 11.46 0.01 -3.15
CA GLY A 265 10.37 -0.19 -4.12
C GLY A 265 10.05 -1.67 -4.33
N THR A 266 9.56 -2.07 -5.49
CA THR A 266 9.30 -3.50 -5.79
C THR A 266 10.60 -4.26 -6.06
N CYS A 267 10.67 -5.54 -5.69
CA CYS A 267 11.83 -6.39 -5.95
C CYS A 267 11.44 -7.62 -6.80
N MET A 268 12.37 -8.56 -7.04
CA MET A 268 12.14 -9.74 -7.89
C MET A 268 11.01 -10.68 -7.45
N ILE A 269 10.47 -10.48 -6.25
CA ILE A 269 9.31 -11.23 -5.71
C ILE A 269 7.97 -10.68 -6.24
N CYS A 270 7.91 -9.37 -6.50
CA CYS A 270 6.67 -8.64 -6.82
C CYS A 270 6.05 -8.88 -8.21
N PRO A 271 6.80 -9.09 -9.30
CA PRO A 271 6.25 -8.92 -10.66
C PRO A 271 4.97 -9.71 -11.00
N PRO A 272 4.78 -10.96 -10.53
CA PRO A 272 3.55 -11.69 -10.86
C PRO A 272 2.34 -11.29 -9.98
N CYS A 273 2.52 -10.41 -9.00
CA CYS A 273 1.46 -9.95 -8.11
C CYS A 273 0.41 -9.12 -8.87
N SER A 274 -0.86 -9.33 -8.52
CA SER A 274 -2.02 -8.60 -9.04
C SER A 274 -1.96 -7.09 -8.75
N HIS A 275 -1.12 -6.68 -7.80
CA HIS A 275 -0.95 -5.28 -7.39
C HIS A 275 0.35 -4.65 -7.90
N TYR A 276 1.15 -5.36 -8.70
CA TYR A 276 2.39 -4.81 -9.26
C TYR A 276 2.11 -3.98 -10.52
N GLU A 277 2.51 -2.70 -10.52
CA GLU A 277 2.43 -1.84 -11.70
C GLU A 277 3.75 -1.89 -12.47
N ALA A 278 3.75 -2.48 -13.67
CA ALA A 278 4.97 -2.72 -14.42
C ALA A 278 5.68 -1.45 -14.91
N GLU A 279 4.92 -0.43 -15.30
CA GLU A 279 5.45 0.82 -15.85
C GLU A 279 6.26 1.61 -14.81
N THR A 280 5.68 1.80 -13.62
CA THR A 280 6.30 2.60 -12.55
C THR A 280 7.09 1.77 -11.55
N LYS A 281 6.91 0.44 -11.56
CA LYS A 281 7.43 -0.50 -10.56
C LYS A 281 6.93 -0.17 -9.14
N PHE A 282 5.67 0.25 -9.03
CA PHE A 282 5.02 0.49 -7.75
C PHE A 282 4.16 -0.70 -7.31
N CYS A 283 4.00 -0.81 -5.99
CA CYS A 283 2.97 -1.65 -5.39
C CYS A 283 1.69 -0.82 -5.28
N LEU A 284 0.66 -1.20 -6.03
CA LEU A 284 -0.69 -0.65 -5.93
C LEU A 284 -1.54 -1.46 -4.95
N GLY A 285 -0.91 -2.18 -4.02
CA GLY A 285 -1.61 -2.96 -3.02
C GLY A 285 -2.48 -2.03 -2.18
N GLY A 286 -3.79 -2.27 -2.20
CA GLY A 286 -4.73 -1.44 -1.47
C GLY A 286 -4.54 -1.51 0.05
N ARG A 287 -5.32 -0.70 0.77
CA ARG A 287 -5.15 -0.39 2.21
C ARG A 287 -3.77 0.18 2.51
N SER A 288 -3.28 1.03 1.62
CA SER A 288 -1.98 1.69 1.65
C SER A 288 -0.82 0.72 1.90
N MET A 289 -0.85 -0.43 1.21
CA MET A 289 0.20 -1.45 1.29
C MET A 289 1.57 -0.86 0.95
N ALA A 290 1.65 0.00 -0.07
CA ALA A 290 2.88 0.68 -0.46
C ALA A 290 3.54 1.43 0.71
N LEU A 291 2.75 2.25 1.42
CA LEU A 291 3.22 3.09 2.52
C LEU A 291 3.65 2.26 3.74
N ARG A 292 2.80 1.32 4.17
CA ARG A 292 3.11 0.48 5.34
C ARG A 292 4.32 -0.42 5.08
N ASP A 293 4.46 -0.94 3.86
CA ASP A 293 5.58 -1.84 3.53
C ASP A 293 6.89 -1.06 3.38
N GLN A 294 6.85 0.21 2.95
CA GLN A 294 8.02 1.08 3.03
C GLN A 294 8.47 1.28 4.49
N LYS A 295 7.53 1.49 5.42
CA LYS A 295 7.86 1.60 6.85
C LYS A 295 8.46 0.30 7.39
N LYS A 296 7.89 -0.86 7.03
CA LYS A 296 8.43 -2.18 7.42
C LYS A 296 9.84 -2.39 6.88
N ASP A 297 10.13 -1.98 5.64
CA ASP A 297 11.48 -2.08 5.10
C ASP A 297 12.48 -1.29 5.95
N LEU A 298 12.13 -0.04 6.29
CA LEU A 298 12.98 0.81 7.12
C LEU A 298 13.15 0.25 8.54
N ASP A 299 12.12 -0.37 9.11
CA ASP A 299 12.21 -1.01 10.42
C ASP A 299 13.12 -2.24 10.41
N VAL A 300 13.06 -3.07 9.37
CA VAL A 300 14.00 -4.18 9.18
C VAL A 300 15.41 -3.63 9.06
N LEU A 301 15.65 -2.68 8.14
CA LEU A 301 16.96 -2.07 7.94
C LEU A 301 17.55 -1.51 9.24
N GLN A 302 16.76 -0.74 10.00
CA GLN A 302 17.17 -0.19 11.29
C GLN A 302 17.58 -1.30 12.27
N LYS A 303 16.78 -2.36 12.42
CA LYS A 303 17.06 -3.46 13.37
C LYS A 303 18.29 -4.26 12.98
N LEU A 304 18.53 -4.45 11.69
CA LEU A 304 19.71 -5.16 11.19
C LEU A 304 20.97 -4.28 11.21
N GLY A 305 20.83 -2.95 11.32
CA GLY A 305 21.95 -2.03 11.17
C GLY A 305 22.44 -1.92 9.72
N LEU A 306 21.53 -2.08 8.77
CA LEU A 306 21.79 -2.07 7.33
C LEU A 306 21.06 -0.89 6.65
N LYS A 307 21.40 -0.63 5.40
CA LYS A 307 20.73 0.34 4.51
C LYS A 307 20.41 -0.30 3.16
N TYR A 308 19.57 0.37 2.38
CA TYR A 308 19.38 0.00 0.97
C TYR A 308 20.72 0.02 0.22
N GLY A 309 20.93 -0.98 -0.63
CA GLY A 309 22.16 -1.20 -1.39
C GLY A 309 23.18 -2.06 -0.67
N ASP A 310 23.03 -2.33 0.64
CA ASP A 310 23.90 -3.30 1.31
C ASP A 310 23.65 -4.71 0.75
N THR A 311 24.73 -5.47 0.59
CA THR A 311 24.73 -6.82 0.04
C THR A 311 25.39 -7.78 1.03
N LEU A 312 24.71 -8.87 1.38
CA LEU A 312 25.23 -9.92 2.26
C LEU A 312 24.94 -11.31 1.65
N PRO A 313 25.76 -12.34 1.94
CA PRO A 313 25.37 -13.73 1.68
C PRO A 313 24.03 -14.05 2.37
N ALA A 314 23.12 -14.74 1.69
CA ALA A 314 21.78 -15.02 2.19
C ALA A 314 21.79 -15.70 3.58
N ARG A 315 22.69 -16.67 3.81
CA ARG A 315 22.89 -17.32 5.10
C ARG A 315 23.16 -16.29 6.20
N LYS A 316 24.10 -15.37 5.99
CA LYS A 316 24.45 -14.33 6.96
C LYS A 316 23.33 -13.34 7.18
N LEU A 317 22.61 -13.00 6.11
CA LEU A 317 21.47 -12.09 6.19
C LEU A 317 20.33 -12.68 7.03
N TYR A 318 20.01 -13.98 6.88
CA TYR A 318 18.98 -14.64 7.68
C TYR A 318 19.42 -14.93 9.12
N GLU A 319 20.68 -15.29 9.36
CA GLU A 319 21.26 -15.36 10.71
C GLU A 319 21.05 -14.03 11.45
N LEU A 320 21.43 -12.92 10.82
CA LEU A 320 21.27 -11.57 11.38
C LEU A 320 19.79 -11.19 11.57
N LEU A 321 18.93 -11.50 10.59
CA LEU A 321 17.49 -11.24 10.68
C LEU A 321 16.89 -11.93 11.90
N TYR A 322 17.17 -13.21 12.08
CA TYR A 322 16.60 -14.00 13.17
C TYR A 322 17.22 -13.68 14.54
N GLU A 323 18.46 -13.20 14.59
CA GLU A 323 19.06 -12.65 15.80
C GLU A 323 18.34 -11.36 16.23
N ARG A 324 18.13 -10.42 15.30
CA ARG A 324 17.68 -9.05 15.60
C ARG A 324 16.17 -8.83 15.55
N VAL A 325 15.43 -9.73 14.91
CA VAL A 325 13.98 -9.66 14.74
C VAL A 325 13.38 -10.98 15.23
N PRO A 326 13.21 -11.17 16.56
CA PRO A 326 12.69 -12.41 17.13
C PRO A 326 11.22 -12.69 16.79
N SER A 327 10.41 -11.64 16.52
CA SER A 327 8.99 -11.77 16.20
C SER A 327 8.56 -10.84 15.08
N THR A 328 7.52 -11.22 14.32
CA THR A 328 6.88 -10.29 13.39
C THR A 328 6.16 -9.16 14.11
N ARG A 329 5.87 -9.27 15.41
CA ARG A 329 5.33 -8.15 16.21
C ARG A 329 6.22 -6.91 16.10
N ASP A 330 7.54 -7.10 16.11
CA ASP A 330 8.52 -6.02 16.15
C ASP A 330 8.53 -5.12 14.91
N VAL A 331 8.01 -5.62 13.77
CA VAL A 331 7.99 -4.92 12.48
C VAL A 331 6.58 -4.87 11.92
N CYS A 332 5.97 -6.04 11.67
CA CYS A 332 4.62 -6.15 11.11
C CYS A 332 3.51 -5.75 12.09
N GLY A 333 3.78 -5.82 13.40
CA GLY A 333 2.92 -5.34 14.48
C GLY A 333 3.35 -3.98 15.05
N TYR A 334 4.30 -3.28 14.40
CA TYR A 334 4.83 -1.98 14.83
C TYR A 334 5.43 -1.96 16.26
N GLY A 335 5.78 -3.12 16.82
CA GLY A 335 6.37 -3.28 18.15
C GLY A 335 5.37 -3.38 19.30
N ASP A 336 4.19 -2.77 19.16
CA ASP A 336 3.17 -2.71 20.20
C ASP A 336 1.88 -3.47 19.88
N GLY A 337 1.71 -3.93 18.64
CA GLY A 337 0.49 -4.59 18.21
C GLY A 337 -0.69 -3.62 18.02
N GLU A 338 -0.46 -2.30 18.03
CA GLU A 338 -1.52 -1.31 17.93
C GLU A 338 -1.78 -0.88 16.48
N LYS A 339 -3.01 -1.15 16.01
CA LYS A 339 -3.52 -0.61 14.74
C LYS A 339 -3.96 0.85 14.93
N ARG A 340 -3.18 1.78 14.37
CA ARG A 340 -3.41 3.23 14.49
C ARG A 340 -4.38 3.82 13.46
N ALA A 341 -4.44 3.22 12.28
CA ALA A 341 -5.35 3.59 11.20
C ALA A 341 -5.52 2.39 10.25
N PRO A 342 -6.49 2.40 9.32
CA PRO A 342 -6.58 1.37 8.28
C PRO A 342 -5.29 1.22 7.45
N GLU A 343 -4.57 2.32 7.18
CA GLU A 343 -3.27 2.30 6.50
C GLU A 343 -2.18 1.58 7.30
N TRP A 344 -2.27 1.70 8.62
CA TRP A 344 -1.37 1.06 9.58
C TRP A 344 -1.97 -0.26 10.08
N SER A 345 -2.60 -1.01 9.18
CA SER A 345 -3.06 -2.37 9.49
C SER A 345 -1.88 -3.30 9.79
N ILE A 346 -2.10 -4.25 10.68
CA ILE A 346 -1.13 -5.27 11.06
C ILE A 346 -1.22 -6.44 10.08
N CYS A 347 -0.07 -6.95 9.64
CA CYS A 347 -0.02 -8.12 8.78
C CYS A 347 -0.20 -9.40 9.61
N GLY A 348 -1.44 -9.89 9.69
CA GLY A 348 -1.79 -11.09 10.45
C GLY A 348 -1.98 -10.78 11.94
N ASP A 349 -1.20 -11.45 12.79
CA ASP A 349 -1.39 -11.42 14.24
C ASP A 349 -0.61 -10.27 14.93
N PRO A 350 -1.25 -9.43 15.76
CA PRO A 350 -0.58 -8.37 16.54
C PRO A 350 0.47 -8.86 17.54
N GLU A 351 0.37 -10.10 18.03
CA GLU A 351 1.34 -10.70 18.95
C GLU A 351 2.49 -11.41 18.21
N GLY A 352 2.36 -11.53 16.89
CA GLY A 352 3.36 -12.13 16.02
C GLY A 352 2.93 -13.47 15.43
N LYS A 353 3.51 -13.82 14.28
CA LYS A 353 3.12 -15.02 13.54
C LYS A 353 3.92 -16.24 13.97
N GLU A 354 3.20 -17.29 14.32
CA GLU A 354 3.78 -18.61 14.60
C GLU A 354 4.59 -19.15 13.40
N THR A 355 4.15 -18.88 12.17
CA THR A 355 4.87 -19.33 10.97
C THR A 355 6.25 -18.69 10.85
N TYR A 356 6.42 -17.42 11.25
CA TYR A 356 7.74 -16.80 11.31
C TYR A 356 8.63 -17.47 12.37
N ARG A 357 8.08 -17.78 13.54
CA ARG A 357 8.80 -18.48 14.62
C ARG A 357 9.29 -19.86 14.15
N LYS A 358 8.46 -20.62 13.44
CA LYS A 358 8.83 -21.91 12.84
C LYS A 358 9.98 -21.77 11.84
N ALA A 359 9.88 -20.81 10.92
CA ALA A 359 10.93 -20.56 9.94
C ALA A 359 12.24 -20.12 10.60
N ARG A 360 12.17 -19.27 11.64
CA ARG A 360 13.32 -18.88 12.45
C ARG A 360 13.98 -20.08 13.11
N ALA A 361 13.20 -20.97 13.74
CA ALA A 361 13.72 -22.18 14.38
C ALA A 361 14.41 -23.13 13.37
N ALA A 362 13.90 -23.17 12.13
CA ALA A 362 14.47 -23.93 11.04
C ALA A 362 15.57 -23.19 10.25
N ASN A 363 15.91 -21.96 10.62
CA ASN A 363 16.78 -21.05 9.86
C ASN A 363 16.40 -20.96 8.36
N LEU A 364 15.12 -20.76 8.06
CA LEU A 364 14.53 -20.83 6.71
C LEU A 364 14.75 -22.18 5.99
N GLY A 365 15.27 -23.23 6.63
CA GLY A 365 15.69 -24.46 5.98
C GLY A 365 17.08 -24.39 5.35
N ILE A 366 17.84 -23.31 5.59
CA ILE A 366 19.22 -23.16 5.11
C ILE A 366 20.11 -24.15 5.87
N LYS A 367 20.73 -25.08 5.14
CA LYS A 367 21.67 -26.05 5.71
C LYS A 367 22.98 -25.35 6.07
N SER A 368 23.51 -25.70 7.25
CA SER A 368 24.81 -25.24 7.75
C SER A 368 25.93 -25.61 6.79
#